data_AF-A0A925LQ22-F1
#
_entry.id   AF-A0A925LQ22-F1
#
_cell.length_a   1.000
_cell.length_b   1.000
_cell.length_c   1.000
_cell.angle_alpha   90.00
_cell.angle_beta   90.00
_cell.angle_gamma   90.00
#
_symmetry.space_group_name_H-M   'P 1'
#
loop_
_entity.id
_entity.type
_entity.pdbx_description
1 polymer ?
#
loop_
_entity_poly.entity_id
_entity_poly.type
_entity_poly.pdbx_seq_one_letter_code
_entity_poly.pdbx_strand_id
1 'polypeptide(L)'
;MNIERAAMKGRLAEAEQEQRRLILKGEGLAAAIRQGLNTHLTPFAEMEIPQIAQQMDDLVMTWAELAKVQGDIARLQRELK
;
A
#
# COMPACT_ATOMS: atom_id res chain seq x y z
N MET A 1 29.60 -0.83 18.59
CA MET A 1 28.53 -0.62 17.57
C MET A 1 27.48 0.26 18.23
N ASN A 2 27.23 1.47 17.70
CA ASN A 2 26.44 2.49 18.40
C ASN A 2 24.96 2.07 18.51
N ILE A 3 24.38 2.10 19.70
CA ILE A 3 23.00 1.62 20.00
C ILE A 3 21.98 2.32 19.11
N GLU A 4 22.17 3.61 18.85
CA GLU A 4 21.31 4.41 17.96
C GLU A 4 21.30 3.89 16.53
N ARG A 5 22.45 3.44 16.01
CA ARG A 5 22.55 2.89 14.65
C ARG A 5 21.85 1.53 14.55
N ALA A 6 21.89 0.72 15.60
CA ALA A 6 21.15 -0.53 15.66
C ALA A 6 19.63 -0.29 15.70
N ALA A 7 19.17 0.68 16.49
CA ALA A 7 17.77 1.08 16.56
C ALA A 7 17.26 1.61 15.21
N MET A 8 18.04 2.46 14.52
CA MET A 8 17.68 2.95 13.17
C MET A 8 17.55 1.82 12.14
N LYS A 9 18.43 0.81 12.19
CA LYS A 9 18.32 -0.37 11.32
C LYS A 9 17.06 -1.20 11.61
N GLY A 10 16.67 -1.32 12.88
CA GLY A 10 15.41 -1.98 13.26
C GLY A 10 14.20 -1.26 12.66
N ARG A 11 14.13 0.07 12.84
CA ARG A 11 13.06 0.90 12.27
C ARG A 11 13.00 0.83 10.74
N LEU A 12 14.17 0.76 10.07
CA LEU A 12 14.23 0.59 8.62
C LEU A 12 13.64 -0.76 8.20
N ALA A 13 14.00 -1.85 8.89
CA ALA A 13 13.45 -3.17 8.59
C ALA A 13 11.93 -3.24 8.79
N GLU A 14 11.40 -2.61 9.84
CA GLU A 14 9.97 -2.47 10.09
C GLU A 14 9.26 -1.69 8.96
N ALA A 15 9.83 -0.55 8.56
CA ALA A 15 9.28 0.27 7.47
C ALA A 15 9.29 -0.48 6.13
N GLU A 16 10.35 -1.24 5.81
CA GLU A 16 10.42 -2.07 4.60
C GLU A 16 9.41 -3.24 4.64
N GLN A 17 9.18 -3.83 5.82
CA GLN A 17 8.14 -4.84 5.97
C GLN A 17 6.74 -4.25 5.74
N GLU A 18 6.48 -3.07 6.30
CA GLU A 18 5.21 -2.38 6.13
C GLU A 18 4.98 -1.97 4.67
N GLN A 19 6.01 -1.50 3.98
CA GLN A 19 5.95 -1.22 2.54
C GLN A 19 5.49 -2.44 1.73
N ARG A 20 6.08 -3.62 2.00
CA ARG A 20 5.69 -4.87 1.32
C ARG A 20 4.23 -5.23 1.57
N ARG A 21 3.75 -5.03 2.81
CA ARG A 21 2.36 -5.27 3.19
C ARG A 21 1.40 -4.35 2.43
N LEU A 22 1.74 -3.06 2.34
CA LEU A 22 0.93 -2.06 1.64
C LEU A 22 0.89 -2.31 0.12
N ILE A 23 2.00 -2.74 -0.49
CA ILE A 23 2.03 -3.14 -1.90
C ILE A 23 1.07 -4.30 -2.15
N LEU A 24 1.16 -5.37 -1.36
CA LEU A 24 0.28 -6.54 -1.51
C LEU A 24 -1.20 -6.16 -1.34
N LYS A 25 -1.51 -5.30 -0.36
CA LYS A 25 -2.86 -4.77 -0.15
C LYS A 25 -3.35 -3.97 -1.37
N GLY A 26 -2.51 -3.07 -1.89
CA GLY A 26 -2.81 -2.26 -3.08
C GLY A 26 -3.05 -3.10 -4.33
N GLU A 27 -2.24 -4.14 -4.55
CA GLU A 27 -2.43 -5.09 -5.64
C GLU A 27 -3.76 -5.85 -5.53
N GLY A 28 -4.11 -6.30 -4.31
CA GLY A 28 -5.39 -6.96 -4.05
C GLY A 28 -6.59 -6.05 -4.33
N LEU A 29 -6.54 -4.79 -3.89
CA LEU A 29 -7.57 -3.80 -4.17
C LEU A 29 -7.69 -3.54 -5.67
N ALA A 30 -6.58 -3.29 -6.37
CA ALA A 30 -6.59 -3.06 -7.81
C ALA A 30 -7.16 -4.25 -8.60
N ALA A 31 -6.86 -5.48 -8.17
CA ALA A 31 -7.40 -6.69 -8.78
C ALA A 31 -8.93 -6.80 -8.57
N ALA A 32 -9.41 -6.56 -7.35
CA ALA A 32 -10.83 -6.60 -7.02
C ALA A 32 -11.62 -5.55 -7.80
N ILE A 33 -11.09 -4.32 -7.87
CA ILE A 33 -11.65 -3.21 -8.64
C ILE A 33 -11.78 -3.58 -10.11
N ARG A 34 -10.69 -4.07 -10.71
CA ARG A 34 -10.67 -4.47 -12.12
C ARG A 34 -11.69 -5.56 -12.41
N GLN A 35 -11.85 -6.51 -11.49
CA GLN A 35 -12.85 -7.56 -11.61
C GLN A 35 -14.28 -7.00 -11.49
N GLY A 36 -14.53 -6.15 -10.49
CA GLY A 36 -15.84 -5.53 -10.27
C GLY A 36 -16.27 -4.61 -11.40
N LEU A 37 -15.32 -3.97 -12.10
CA LEU A 37 -15.57 -3.10 -13.25
C LEU A 37 -15.64 -3.83 -14.60
N ASN A 38 -15.56 -5.16 -14.62
CA ASN A 38 -15.52 -5.92 -15.87
C ASN A 38 -16.92 -6.18 -16.44
N THR A 39 -17.36 -5.31 -17.35
CA THR A 39 -18.67 -5.42 -18.01
C THR A 39 -18.81 -6.60 -18.97
N HIS A 40 -17.72 -7.29 -19.32
CA HIS A 40 -17.79 -8.53 -20.09
C HIS A 40 -18.21 -9.72 -19.19
N LEU A 41 -17.99 -9.62 -17.88
CA LEU A 41 -18.34 -10.66 -16.90
C LEU A 41 -19.62 -10.32 -16.15
N THR A 42 -19.84 -9.04 -15.86
CA THR A 42 -20.97 -8.56 -15.06
C THR A 42 -21.71 -7.45 -15.81
N PRO A 43 -22.98 -7.63 -16.20
CA PRO A 43 -23.79 -6.58 -16.80
C PRO A 43 -23.84 -5.32 -15.94
N PHE A 44 -23.89 -4.13 -16.55
CA PHE A 44 -23.81 -2.87 -15.83
C PHE A 44 -24.83 -2.72 -14.69
N ALA A 45 -26.06 -3.21 -14.91
CA ALA A 45 -27.14 -3.12 -13.92
C ALA A 45 -26.93 -4.03 -12.69
N GLU A 46 -26.00 -4.99 -12.76
CA GLU A 46 -25.70 -5.97 -11.71
C GLU A 46 -24.41 -5.63 -10.94
N MET A 47 -23.71 -4.55 -11.34
CA MET A 47 -22.46 -4.16 -10.71
C MET A 47 -22.70 -3.56 -9.31
N GLU A 48 -21.92 -4.00 -8.33
CA GLU A 48 -21.92 -3.44 -6.97
C GLU A 48 -21.09 -2.15 -6.91
N ILE A 49 -21.50 -1.12 -7.65
CA ILE A 49 -20.78 0.15 -7.76
C ILE A 49 -20.43 0.78 -6.39
N PRO A 50 -21.31 0.78 -5.37
CA PRO A 50 -20.95 1.31 -4.05
C PRO A 50 -19.78 0.56 -3.40
N GLN A 51 -19.73 -0.78 -3.53
CA GLN A 51 -18.62 -1.58 -2.99
C GLN A 51 -17.32 -1.30 -3.75
N ILE A 52 -17.39 -1.20 -5.07
CA ILE A 52 -16.24 -0.87 -5.92
C ILE A 52 -15.72 0.53 -5.57
N ALA A 53 -16.61 1.51 -5.35
CA ALA A 53 -16.21 2.85 -4.93
C ALA A 53 -15.46 2.84 -3.60
N GLN A 54 -15.95 2.08 -2.61
CA GLN A 54 -15.25 1.91 -1.33
C GLN A 54 -13.85 1.29 -1.51
N GLN A 55 -13.72 0.27 -2.38
CA GLN A 55 -12.40 -0.31 -2.69
C GLN A 55 -11.46 0.70 -3.34
N MET A 56 -11.99 1.65 -4.12
CA MET A 56 -11.23 2.76 -4.71
C MET A 56 -10.71 3.70 -3.64
N ASP A 57 -11.56 4.10 -2.70
CA ASP A 57 -11.18 4.95 -1.58
C ASP A 57 -10.10 4.26 -0.72
N ASP A 58 -10.28 2.97 -0.43
CA ASP A 58 -9.30 2.16 0.29
C ASP A 58 -7.96 2.07 -0.47
N LEU A 59 -8.00 2.02 -1.81
CA LEU A 59 -6.80 2.00 -2.66
C LEU A 59 -6.07 3.35 -2.57
N VAL A 60 -6.79 4.46 -2.66
CA VAL A 60 -6.22 5.82 -2.51
C VAL A 60 -5.56 5.98 -1.14
N MET A 61 -6.23 5.53 -0.07
CA MET A 61 -5.67 5.58 1.28
C MET A 61 -4.43 4.69 1.42
N THR A 62 -4.47 3.47 0.89
CA THR A 62 -3.32 2.55 0.90
C THR A 62 -2.14 3.13 0.13
N TRP A 63 -2.38 3.82 -0.99
CA TRP A 63 -1.34 4.50 -1.75
C TRP A 63 -0.71 5.67 -0.97
N ALA A 64 -1.53 6.48 -0.29
CA ALA A 64 -1.03 7.58 0.54
C ALA A 64 -0.15 7.07 1.70
N GLU A 65 -0.57 5.98 2.36
CA GLU A 65 0.23 5.30 3.39
C GLU A 65 1.55 4.78 2.82
N LEU A 66 1.52 4.15 1.64
CA LEU A 66 2.71 3.64 0.96
C LEU A 66 3.71 4.77 0.65
N ALA A 67 3.23 5.90 0.13
CA ALA A 67 4.07 7.06 -0.17
C ALA A 67 4.75 7.62 1.08
N LYS A 68 4.03 7.66 2.21
CA LYS A 68 4.60 8.06 3.51
C LYS A 68 5.71 7.11 3.95
N VAL A 69 5.46 5.80 3.94
CA VAL A 69 6.44 4.77 4.34
C VAL A 69 7.68 4.81 3.44
N GLN A 70 7.51 5.02 2.13
CA GLN A 70 8.61 5.22 1.19
C GLN A 70 9.48 6.44 1.55
N GLY A 71 8.84 7.55 1.94
CA GLY A 71 9.54 8.74 2.44
C GLY A 71 10.35 8.45 3.72
N ASP A 72 9.77 7.70 4.65
CA ASP A 72 10.44 7.29 5.89
C ASP A 72 11.65 6.38 5.63
N ILE A 73 11.51 5.40 4.74
CA ILE A 73 12.62 4.53 4.29
C ILE A 73 13.74 5.37 3.69
N ALA A 74 13.42 6.28 2.75
CA ALA A 74 14.41 7.12 2.09
C ALA A 74 15.13 8.08 3.06
N ARG A 75 14.47 8.52 4.13
CA ARG A 75 15.10 9.29 5.21
C ARG A 75 16.03 8.42 6.04
N LEU A 76 15.55 7.28 6.55
CA LEU A 76 16.36 6.36 7.38
C LEU A 76 17.59 5.84 6.63
N GLN A 77 17.47 5.54 5.34
CA GLN A 77 18.60 5.13 4.50
C GLN A 77 19.64 6.25 4.34
N ARG A 78 19.24 7.52 4.31
CA ARG A 78 20.17 8.66 4.28
C ARG A 78 20.89 8.84 5.61
N GLU A 79 20.20 8.68 6.73
CA GLU A 79 20.78 8.80 8.08
C GLU A 79 21.73 7.64 8.45
N LEU A 80 21.55 6.48 7.82
CA LEU A 80 22.35 5.27 8.07
C LEU A 80 23.61 5.15 7.20
N LYS A 81 23.74 5.95 6.13
CA LYS A 81 24.95 6.04 5.29
C LYS A 81 26.08 6.70 6.07
#